data_AF-A0A961UZM8-F1
#
_entry.id   AF-A0A961UZM8-F1
#
_cell.length_a   1.000
_cell.length_b   1.000
_cell.length_c   1.000
_cell.angle_alpha   90.00
_cell.angle_beta   90.00
_cell.angle_gamma   90.00
#
_symmetry.space_group_name_H-M   'P 1'
#
loop_
_entity.id
_entity.type
_entity.pdbx_description
1 polymer ?
#
loop_
_entity_poly.entity_id
_entity_poly.type
_entity_poly.pdbx_seq_one_letter_code
_entity_poly.pdbx_strand_id
1 'polypeptide(L)'
;MPRIAYVNGRYLPHHQAAVHIEDRGLQFADSVYEVCEVKDGRLIDEDRHMARLARSLAELQIAEPRKPGALGAILREVVRRNRVRNGIVYLQVTRGVAPRNHAFPKPAVAPGVIATARSINPAEGAARARAGIAVVTTPDNRWDRVDI
;
A
#
# COMPACT_ATOMS: atom_id res chain seq x y z
N MET A 1 -4.13 -15.80 -6.06
CA MET A 1 -2.99 -15.13 -5.40
C MET A 1 -2.23 -14.30 -6.43
N PRO A 2 -1.58 -13.18 -6.06
CA PRO A 2 -0.75 -12.41 -6.98
C PRO A 2 0.40 -13.28 -7.51
N ARG A 3 0.79 -13.06 -8.77
CA ARG A 3 1.93 -13.72 -9.41
C ARG A 3 3.23 -13.00 -9.06
N ILE A 4 3.19 -11.66 -9.03
CA ILE A 4 4.32 -10.79 -8.80
C ILE A 4 4.00 -9.82 -7.65
N ALA A 5 4.96 -9.62 -6.76
CA ALA A 5 4.99 -8.50 -5.84
C ALA A 5 6.13 -7.56 -6.23
N TYR A 6 6.00 -6.28 -5.91
CA TYR A 6 7.10 -5.34 -5.93
C TYR A 6 7.58 -5.12 -4.50
N VAL A 7 8.88 -5.30 -4.26
CA VAL A 7 9.51 -5.00 -2.97
C VAL A 7 10.83 -4.28 -3.22
N ASN A 8 10.95 -3.06 -2.69
CA ASN A 8 12.18 -2.28 -2.61
C ASN A 8 12.96 -2.18 -3.95
N GLY A 9 12.27 -1.93 -5.06
CA GLY A 9 12.90 -1.78 -6.39
C GLY A 9 12.82 -3.02 -7.28
N ARG A 10 12.32 -4.15 -6.78
CA ARG A 10 12.35 -5.43 -7.50
C ARG A 10 10.96 -5.99 -7.68
N TYR A 11 10.66 -6.42 -8.90
CA TYR A 11 9.49 -7.25 -9.21
C TYR A 11 9.87 -8.72 -9.03
N LEU A 12 9.29 -9.39 -8.05
CA LEU A 12 9.64 -10.75 -7.67
C LEU A 12 8.43 -11.67 -7.80
N PRO A 13 8.62 -12.97 -8.11
CA PRO A 13 7.58 -13.97 -7.86
C PRO A 13 7.05 -13.84 -6.43
N HIS A 14 5.73 -13.88 -6.25
CA HIS A 14 5.12 -13.55 -4.96
C HIS A 14 5.65 -14.41 -3.80
N HIS A 15 5.98 -15.68 -4.05
CA HIS A 15 6.54 -16.60 -3.04
C HIS A 15 8.00 -16.29 -2.66
N GLN A 16 8.69 -15.43 -3.40
CA GLN A 16 10.08 -15.00 -3.14
C GLN A 16 10.15 -13.57 -2.59
N ALA A 17 9.00 -12.87 -2.54
CA ALA A 17 8.94 -11.52 -2.03
C ALA A 17 9.10 -11.53 -0.51
N ALA A 18 10.10 -10.81 0.00
CA ALA A 18 10.41 -10.74 1.42
C ALA A 18 10.83 -9.32 1.80
N VAL A 19 10.53 -8.94 3.05
CA VAL A 19 10.99 -7.71 3.70
C VAL A 19 12.04 -8.08 4.74
N HIS A 20 12.93 -7.14 5.05
CA HIS A 20 13.93 -7.36 6.11
C HIS A 20 13.23 -7.46 7.47
N ILE A 21 13.74 -8.31 8.37
CA ILE A 21 13.17 -8.50 9.72
C ILE A 21 13.23 -7.23 10.58
N GLU A 22 14.15 -6.33 10.23
CA GLU A 22 14.31 -5.00 10.84
C GLU A 22 13.64 -3.87 10.03
N ASP A 23 12.75 -4.21 9.10
CA ASP A 23 11.87 -3.20 8.53
C ASP A 23 10.97 -2.63 9.64
N ARG A 24 10.96 -1.31 9.80
CA ARG A 24 10.21 -0.65 10.87
C ARG A 24 8.70 -0.74 10.67
N GLY A 25 8.21 -0.92 9.44
CA GLY A 25 6.82 -1.23 9.16
C GLY A 25 6.42 -2.60 9.74
N LEU A 26 7.33 -3.57 9.76
CA LEU A 26 7.11 -4.86 10.41
C LEU A 26 7.20 -4.77 11.94
N GLN A 27 8.21 -4.06 12.47
CA GLN A 27 8.48 -4.03 13.92
C GLN A 27 7.58 -3.07 14.71
N PHE A 28 7.12 -1.99 14.09
CA PHE A 28 6.44 -0.87 14.77
C PHE A 28 5.19 -0.38 14.05
N ALA A 29 4.80 -1.00 12.93
CA ALA A 29 3.79 -0.44 12.02
C ALA A 29 4.13 0.98 11.52
N ASP A 30 5.41 1.36 11.51
CA ASP A 30 5.92 2.67 11.11
C ASP A 30 5.90 2.82 9.58
N SER A 31 4.68 2.95 9.05
CA SER A 31 4.35 2.88 7.63
C SER A 31 2.99 3.50 7.32
N VAL A 32 2.75 3.82 6.05
CA VAL A 32 1.46 4.21 5.49
C VAL A 32 1.13 3.35 4.28
N TYR A 33 -0.14 3.28 3.88
CA TYR A 33 -0.55 2.47 2.73
C TYR A 33 -1.67 3.12 1.92
N GLU A 34 -1.80 2.66 0.68
CA GLU A 34 -2.89 2.97 -0.23
C GLU A 34 -3.48 1.71 -0.84
N VAL A 35 -4.77 1.75 -1.14
CA VAL A 35 -5.49 0.74 -1.94
C VAL A 35 -6.21 1.48 -3.05
N CYS A 36 -5.76 1.29 -4.28
CA CYS A 36 -6.40 1.86 -5.47
C CYS A 36 -7.27 0.79 -6.14
N GLU A 37 -8.48 1.15 -6.55
CA GLU A 37 -9.27 0.31 -7.44
C GLU A 37 -8.61 0.22 -8.81
N VAL A 38 -8.65 -0.98 -9.38
CA VAL A 38 -8.29 -1.25 -10.78
C VAL A 38 -9.57 -1.59 -11.52
N LYS A 39 -9.89 -0.82 -12.56
CA LYS A 39 -11.04 -1.08 -13.44
C LYS A 39 -10.60 -1.03 -14.89
N ASP A 40 -10.92 -2.07 -15.64
CA ASP A 40 -10.45 -2.28 -17.02
C ASP A 40 -8.94 -2.01 -17.21
N GLY A 41 -8.14 -2.43 -16.22
CA GLY A 41 -6.68 -2.30 -16.19
C GLY A 41 -6.16 -0.90 -15.85
N ARG A 42 -7.04 0.04 -15.50
CA ARG A 42 -6.68 1.42 -15.13
C ARG A 42 -6.85 1.64 -13.63
N LEU A 43 -5.96 2.45 -13.06
CA LEU A 43 -6.08 2.91 -11.68
C LEU A 43 -7.18 3.98 -11.62
N ILE A 44 -8.12 3.81 -10.70
CA ILE A 44 -9.17 4.80 -10.43
C ILE A 44 -8.65 5.80 -9.39
N ASP A 45 -8.91 7.09 -9.62
CA ASP A 45 -8.56 8.19 -8.71
C ASP A 45 -7.08 8.22 -8.26
N GLU A 46 -6.16 7.80 -9.14
CA GLU A 46 -4.72 7.67 -8.83
C GLU A 46 -4.14 8.94 -8.20
N ASP A 47 -4.42 10.12 -8.78
CA ASP A 47 -3.89 11.38 -8.26
C ASP A 47 -4.38 11.68 -6.84
N ARG A 48 -5.62 11.30 -6.50
CA ARG A 48 -6.17 11.47 -5.16
C ARG A 48 -5.52 10.52 -4.16
N HIS A 49 -5.29 9.28 -4.58
CA HIS A 49 -4.54 8.29 -3.78
C HIS A 49 -3.09 8.74 -3.55
N MET A 50 -2.40 9.26 -4.57
CA MET A 50 -1.02 9.73 -4.42
C MET A 50 -0.95 11.00 -3.57
N ALA A 51 -1.91 11.91 -3.67
CA ALA A 51 -1.99 13.08 -2.80
C ALA A 51 -2.23 12.71 -1.33
N ARG A 52 -3.08 11.70 -1.06
CA ARG A 52 -3.30 11.19 0.29
C ARG A 52 -2.05 10.51 0.84
N LEU A 53 -1.38 9.67 0.05
CA LEU A 53 -0.12 9.05 0.42
C LEU A 53 0.92 10.10 0.82
N ALA A 54 1.11 11.13 0.01
CA ALA A 54 2.08 12.19 0.27
C ALA A 54 1.76 12.93 1.58
N ARG A 55 0.47 13.20 1.86
CA ARG A 55 0.04 13.77 3.14
C ARG A 55 0.38 12.85 4.31
N SER A 56 0.00 11.58 4.26
CA SER A 56 0.24 10.63 5.37
C SER A 56 1.74 10.40 5.60
N LEU A 57 2.57 10.38 4.54
CA LEU A 57 4.02 10.34 4.65
C LEU A 57 4.57 11.58 5.36
N ALA A 58 4.09 12.78 5.00
CA ALA A 58 4.51 14.02 5.62
C ALA A 58 4.14 14.08 7.12
N GLU A 59 2.92 13.68 7.49
CA GLU A 59 2.45 13.62 8.88
C GLU A 59 3.31 12.69 9.76
N LEU A 60 3.86 11.63 9.18
CA LEU A 60 4.78 10.71 9.87
C LEU A 60 6.26 11.04 9.65
N GLN A 61 6.59 12.15 8.97
CA GLN A 61 7.96 12.54 8.65
C GLN A 61 8.74 11.42 7.93
N ILE A 62 8.06 10.64 7.07
CA ILE A 62 8.68 9.66 6.19
C ILE A 62 8.96 10.36 4.86
N ALA A 63 10.20 10.28 4.39
CA ALA A 63 10.56 10.87 3.10
C ALA A 63 9.80 10.21 1.95
N GLU A 64 9.53 10.97 0.89
CA GLU A 64 9.00 10.39 -0.34
C GLU A 64 9.96 9.33 -0.90
N PRO A 65 9.52 8.08 -1.11
CA PRO A 65 10.42 6.99 -1.48
C PRO A 65 11.00 7.16 -2.90
N ARG A 66 10.33 7.94 -3.76
CA ARG A 66 10.66 8.09 -5.18
C ARG A 66 10.27 9.48 -5.69
N LYS A 67 10.77 9.80 -6.90
CA LYS A 67 10.37 11.02 -7.62
C LYS A 67 8.88 10.99 -7.99
N PRO A 68 8.24 12.16 -8.18
CA PRO A 68 6.86 12.24 -8.65
C PRO A 68 6.60 11.35 -9.88
N GLY A 69 5.46 10.66 -9.89
CA GLY A 69 5.04 9.75 -10.97
C GLY A 69 5.69 8.35 -10.97
N ALA A 70 6.81 8.15 -10.28
CA ALA A 70 7.50 6.86 -10.26
C ALA A 70 6.66 5.76 -9.57
N LEU A 71 5.97 6.10 -8.47
CA LEU A 71 5.07 5.17 -7.79
C LEU A 71 3.92 4.73 -8.70
N GLY A 72 3.27 5.66 -9.39
CA GLY A 72 2.24 5.34 -10.38
C GLY A 72 2.73 4.40 -11.48
N ALA A 73 3.96 4.59 -11.98
CA ALA A 73 4.56 3.68 -12.96
C ALA A 73 4.76 2.27 -12.39
N ILE A 74 5.24 2.17 -11.14
CA ILE A 74 5.40 0.90 -10.43
C ILE A 74 4.04 0.19 -10.27
N LEU A 75 3.00 0.90 -9.83
CA LEU A 75 1.68 0.31 -9.60
C LEU A 75 1.06 -0.23 -10.89
N ARG A 76 1.14 0.54 -11.99
CA ARG A 76 0.67 0.07 -13.32
C ARG A 76 1.43 -1.16 -13.78
N GLU A 77 2.75 -1.22 -13.55
CA GLU A 77 3.56 -2.38 -13.89
C GLU A 77 3.21 -3.61 -13.01
N VAL A 78 2.94 -3.43 -11.72
CA VAL A 78 2.45 -4.49 -10.83
C VAL A 78 1.09 -5.01 -11.32
N VAL A 79 0.15 -4.13 -11.68
CA VAL A 79 -1.16 -4.49 -12.25
C VAL A 79 -0.99 -5.31 -13.52
N ARG A 80 -0.15 -4.82 -14.46
CA ARG A 80 0.12 -5.48 -15.74
C ARG A 80 0.72 -6.88 -15.57
N ARG A 81 1.77 -7.02 -14.75
CA ARG A 81 2.45 -8.31 -14.50
C ARG A 81 1.54 -9.34 -13.81
N ASN A 82 0.58 -8.87 -13.02
CA ASN A 82 -0.42 -9.73 -12.36
C ASN A 82 -1.66 -10.01 -13.22
N ARG A 83 -1.77 -9.41 -14.42
CA ARG A 83 -2.92 -9.54 -15.33
C ARG A 83 -4.24 -9.14 -14.68
N VAL A 84 -4.21 -8.12 -13.81
CA VAL A 84 -5.41 -7.63 -13.14
C VAL A 84 -6.16 -6.70 -14.08
N ARG A 85 -7.37 -7.11 -14.48
CA ARG A 85 -8.29 -6.24 -15.23
C ARG A 85 -9.22 -5.46 -14.31
N ASN A 86 -9.88 -6.17 -13.39
CA ASN A 86 -10.73 -5.58 -12.36
C ASN A 86 -10.27 -6.09 -11.00
N GLY A 87 -10.06 -5.19 -10.03
CA GLY A 87 -9.49 -5.56 -8.76
C GLY A 87 -8.93 -4.39 -7.98
N ILE A 88 -7.86 -4.63 -7.25
CA ILE A 88 -7.15 -3.60 -6.49
C ILE A 88 -5.64 -3.74 -6.68
N VAL A 89 -4.95 -2.61 -6.53
CA VAL A 89 -3.51 -2.56 -6.26
C VAL A 89 -3.30 -1.96 -4.87
N TYR A 90 -2.47 -2.63 -4.08
CA TYR A 90 -2.05 -2.21 -2.76
C TYR A 90 -0.64 -1.66 -2.84
N LEU A 91 -0.38 -0.56 -2.14
CA LEU A 91 0.91 0.08 -1.96
C LEU A 91 1.15 0.31 -0.47
N GLN A 92 2.33 -0.01 0.04
CA GLN A 92 2.77 0.36 1.38
C GLN A 92 4.15 0.99 1.32
N VAL A 93 4.33 2.04 2.11
CA VAL A 93 5.62 2.71 2.29
C VAL A 93 5.98 2.67 3.77
N THR A 94 7.13 2.09 4.11
CA THR A 94 7.64 1.98 5.48
C THR A 94 8.75 3.01 5.71
N ARG A 95 9.05 3.37 6.96
CA ARG A 95 10.22 4.23 7.24
C ARG A 95 11.54 3.60 6.79
N GLY A 96 11.57 2.29 6.56
CA GLY A 96 12.73 1.54 6.08
C GLY A 96 13.33 0.63 7.13
N VAL A 97 14.55 0.18 6.86
CA VAL A 97 15.25 -0.82 7.67
C VAL A 97 16.28 -0.15 8.57
N ALA A 98 16.21 -0.43 9.87
CA ALA A 98 17.19 0.05 10.85
C ALA A 98 17.18 -0.84 12.11
N PRO A 99 18.27 -0.89 12.90
CA PRO A 99 18.29 -1.61 14.16
C PRO A 99 17.12 -1.20 15.07
N ARG A 100 16.54 -2.20 15.77
CA ARG A 100 15.30 -2.02 16.52
C ARG A 100 15.44 -0.95 17.62
N ASN A 101 14.81 0.20 17.40
CA ASN A 101 14.71 1.30 18.35
C ASN A 101 13.44 2.13 18.04
N HIS A 102 12.75 2.64 19.06
CA HIS A 102 11.55 3.45 18.87
C HIS A 102 11.87 4.79 18.18
N ALA A 103 12.98 5.43 18.57
CA ALA A 103 13.43 6.68 17.97
C ALA A 103 13.69 6.52 16.46
N PHE A 104 13.50 7.61 15.71
CA PHE A 104 13.78 7.59 14.27
C PHE A 104 15.28 7.35 14.01
N PRO A 105 15.62 6.58 12.96
CA PRO A 105 17.01 6.31 12.61
C PRO A 105 17.79 7.61 12.35
N LYS A 106 19.03 7.66 12.86
CA LYS A 106 20.00 8.71 12.58
C LYS A 106 21.31 8.04 12.12
N PRO A 107 21.78 8.26 10.88
CA PRO A 107 21.14 9.06 9.82
C PRO A 107 19.81 8.45 9.34
N ALA A 108 19.02 9.25 8.62
CA ALA A 108 17.77 8.78 8.02
C ALA A 108 18.05 7.63 7.04
N VAL A 109 17.13 6.66 6.95
CA VAL A 109 17.22 5.50 6.07
C VAL A 109 16.26 5.63 4.89
N ALA A 110 16.51 4.89 3.82
CA ALA A 110 15.64 4.89 2.66
C ALA A 110 14.29 4.20 3.00
N PRO A 111 13.14 4.82 2.68
CA PRO A 111 11.83 4.19 2.90
C PRO A 111 11.67 2.89 2.11
N GLY A 112 11.04 1.90 2.74
CA GLY A 112 10.65 0.65 2.07
C GLY A 112 9.43 0.88 1.17
N VAL A 113 9.32 0.16 0.06
CA VAL A 113 8.16 0.22 -0.84
C VAL A 113 7.72 -1.18 -1.21
N ILE A 114 6.48 -1.51 -0.90
CA ILE A 114 5.85 -2.81 -1.15
C ILE A 114 4.59 -2.58 -1.97
N ALA A 115 4.38 -3.38 -3.02
CA ALA A 115 3.13 -3.34 -3.76
C ALA A 115 2.69 -4.71 -4.26
N THR A 116 1.38 -4.97 -4.20
CA THR A 116 0.76 -6.19 -4.74
C THR A 116 -0.53 -5.84 -5.48
N ALA A 117 -0.98 -6.69 -6.40
CA ALA A 117 -2.26 -6.51 -7.06
C ALA A 117 -3.02 -7.83 -7.11
N ARG A 118 -4.35 -7.76 -6.95
CA ARG A 118 -5.22 -8.94 -7.04
C ARG A 118 -6.49 -8.61 -7.80
N SER A 119 -7.01 -9.60 -8.52
CA SER A 119 -8.31 -9.49 -9.18
C SER A 119 -9.44 -9.63 -8.16
N ILE A 120 -10.53 -8.91 -8.40
CA ILE A 120 -11.80 -9.02 -7.67
C ILE A 120 -12.89 -9.27 -8.72
N ASN A 121 -13.85 -10.15 -8.40
CA ASN A 121 -15.00 -10.39 -9.25
C ASN A 121 -16.02 -9.24 -9.10
N PRO A 122 -16.25 -8.41 -10.13
CA PRO A 122 -17.19 -7.29 -10.02
C PRO A 122 -18.64 -7.75 -9.82
N ALA A 123 -19.01 -8.93 -10.34
CA ALA A 123 -20.38 -9.45 -10.22
C ALA A 123 -20.72 -9.81 -8.77
N GLU A 124 -19.78 -10.40 -8.04
CA GLU A 124 -19.92 -10.69 -6.61
C GLU A 124 -20.07 -9.40 -5.79
N GLY A 125 -19.24 -8.39 -6.08
CA GLY A 125 -19.33 -7.07 -5.45
C GLY A 125 -20.71 -6.43 -5.67
N ALA A 126 -21.19 -6.45 -6.92
CA ALA A 126 -22.51 -5.91 -7.27
C ALA A 126 -23.66 -6.68 -6.63
N ALA A 127 -23.56 -8.01 -6.55
CA ALA A 127 -24.56 -8.84 -5.87
C ALA A 127 -24.64 -8.53 -4.38
N ARG A 128 -23.49 -8.42 -3.71
CA ARG A 128 -23.41 -8.04 -2.29
C ARG A 128 -23.96 -6.65 -2.04
N ALA A 129 -23.64 -5.68 -2.90
CA ALA A 129 -24.16 -4.32 -2.80
C ALA A 129 -25.69 -4.27 -2.91
N ARG A 130 -26.29 -5.06 -3.83
CA ARG A 130 -27.76 -5.15 -3.96
C ARG A 130 -28.44 -5.82 -2.77
N ALA A 131 -27.82 -6.86 -2.20
CA ALA A 131 -28.37 -7.57 -1.04
C ALA A 131 -28.30 -6.73 0.24
N GLY A 132 -27.36 -5.78 0.31
CA GLY A 132 -27.05 -5.04 1.53
C GLY A 132 -26.23 -5.88 2.52
N ILE A 133 -25.82 -5.25 3.61
CA ILE A 133 -25.14 -5.89 4.74
C ILE A 133 -25.74 -5.39 6.06
N ALA A 134 -25.78 -6.26 7.07
CA ALA A 134 -26.04 -5.82 8.43
C ALA A 134 -24.80 -5.12 9.01
N VAL A 135 -25.01 -4.09 9.83
CA VAL A 135 -23.95 -3.34 10.50
C VAL A 135 -24.29 -3.19 11.99
N VAL A 136 -23.27 -3.03 12.82
CA VAL A 136 -23.38 -2.75 14.26
C VAL A 136 -22.53 -1.54 14.62
N THR A 137 -22.89 -0.86 15.71
CA THR A 137 -22.08 0.23 16.27
C THR A 137 -21.22 -0.27 17.43
N THR A 138 -20.05 0.35 17.62
CA THR A 138 -19.12 0.08 18.72
C THR A 138 -18.45 1.40 19.14
N PRO A 139 -18.09 1.58 20.42
CA PRO A 139 -17.21 2.67 20.82
C PRO A 139 -15.89 2.66 20.05
N ASP A 140 -15.37 3.82 19.69
CA ASP A 140 -14.08 3.97 19.01
C ASP A 140 -12.93 4.00 20.02
N ASN A 141 -11.97 3.10 19.85
CA ASN A 141 -10.77 2.97 20.69
C ASN A 141 -9.46 3.11 19.88
N ARG A 142 -9.55 3.66 18.66
CA ARG A 142 -8.38 3.98 17.84
C ARG A 142 -7.60 5.14 18.46
N TRP A 143 -6.38 5.36 17.99
CA TRP A 143 -5.57 6.51 18.39
C TRP A 143 -6.22 7.85 17.96
N ASP A 144 -5.75 8.97 18.50
CA ASP A 144 -6.35 10.28 18.23
C ASP A 144 -6.07 10.82 16.81
N ARG A 145 -5.10 10.24 16.09
CA ARG A 145 -4.67 10.67 14.75
C ARG A 145 -5.30 9.87 13.61
N VAL A 146 -6.60 9.59 13.70
CA VAL A 146 -7.35 8.85 12.65
C VAL A 146 -7.44 9.57 11.30
N ASP A 147 -6.94 10.80 11.23
CA ASP A 147 -6.84 11.63 10.03
C ASP A 147 -5.67 11.26 9.10
N ILE A 148 -4.70 10.49 9.62
CA ILE A 148 -3.50 10.03 8.90
C ILE A 148 -3.76 8.73 8.14
#